data_AF-A0A3A0CST8-F1
#
_entry.id   AF-A0A3A0CST8-F1
#
_cell.length_a   1.000
_cell.length_b   1.000
_cell.length_c   1.000
_cell.angle_alpha   90.00
_cell.angle_beta   90.00
_cell.angle_gamma   90.00
#
_symmetry.space_group_name_H-M   'P 1'
#
loop_
_entity.id
_entity.type
_entity.pdbx_description
1 polymer ?
#
loop_
_entity_poly.entity_id
_entity_poly.type
_entity_poly.pdbx_seq_one_letter_code
_entity_poly.pdbx_strand_id
1 'polypeptide(L)'
;MQAIAWARIAFGVPLCFVPALVLGTMFWFAGSNLFGHWGDWTWYFWITAIVTIPLLFRLEVRTNGDYLGNVARDPGPSVPGGEMLAVAAHLGLGTLAGVGATTLANPRMAASGVTEIFLAGPRMVLNGKRHFDQLRVLKNVRLDRVSQLLSQLMASSQAKSLGELCHKGESRVDLIPVLCWLKLYGWIGVSGHSDKVILFSESRDKLKAA
;
A
#
# COMPACT_ATOMS: atom_id res chain seq x y z
N MET A 1 -5.32 1.67 19.05
CA MET A 1 -4.93 0.91 17.84
C MET A 1 -6.14 0.40 17.05
N GLN A 2 -7.08 -0.35 17.65
CA GLN A 2 -8.28 -0.85 16.95
C GLN A 2 -9.13 0.27 16.29
N ALA A 3 -9.31 1.40 16.97
CA ALA A 3 -10.04 2.56 16.41
C ALA A 3 -9.43 3.11 15.11
N ILE A 4 -8.10 3.11 14.99
CA ILE A 4 -7.39 3.59 13.78
C ILE A 4 -7.65 2.64 12.60
N ALA A 5 -7.63 1.33 12.84
CA ALA A 5 -7.93 0.35 11.80
C ALA A 5 -9.38 0.44 11.33
N TRP A 6 -10.32 0.59 12.27
CA TRP A 6 -11.74 0.83 11.92
C TRP A 6 -11.92 2.12 11.14
N ALA A 7 -11.31 3.23 11.57
CA ALA A 7 -11.39 4.49 10.85
C ALA A 7 -10.86 4.35 9.40
N ARG A 8 -9.72 3.67 9.20
CA ARG A 8 -9.17 3.43 7.86
C ARG A 8 -10.13 2.66 6.96
N ILE A 9 -10.79 1.62 7.48
CA ILE A 9 -11.78 0.86 6.70
C ILE A 9 -13.02 1.72 6.44
N ALA A 10 -13.54 2.40 7.46
CA ALA A 10 -14.75 3.22 7.38
C ALA A 10 -14.62 4.37 6.36
N PHE A 11 -13.44 5.02 6.29
CA PHE A 11 -13.17 6.04 5.27
C PHE A 11 -12.75 5.44 3.92
N GLY A 12 -12.06 4.30 3.93
CA GLY A 12 -11.57 3.66 2.70
C GLY A 12 -12.69 3.07 1.84
N VAL A 13 -13.74 2.49 2.45
CA VAL A 13 -14.84 1.85 1.73
C VAL A 13 -15.61 2.85 0.85
N PRO A 14 -16.11 4.00 1.35
CA PRO A 14 -16.72 5.02 0.50
C PRO A 14 -15.79 5.52 -0.61
N LEU A 15 -14.50 5.68 -0.30
CA LEU A 15 -13.51 6.16 -1.25
C LEU A 15 -13.28 5.17 -2.42
N CYS A 16 -13.56 3.87 -2.23
CA CYS A 16 -13.52 2.88 -3.31
C CYS A 16 -14.59 3.09 -4.39
N PHE A 17 -15.66 3.85 -4.11
CA PHE A 17 -16.72 4.14 -5.08
C PHE A 17 -16.45 5.38 -5.94
N VAL A 18 -15.48 6.23 -5.57
CA VAL A 18 -15.12 7.41 -6.35
C VAL A 18 -14.71 7.08 -7.80
N PRO A 19 -13.87 6.07 -8.06
CA PRO A 19 -13.52 5.68 -9.43
C PRO A 19 -14.75 5.25 -10.25
N ALA A 20 -15.66 4.49 -9.64
CA ALA A 20 -16.89 4.02 -10.28
C ALA A 20 -17.85 5.17 -10.58
N LEU A 21 -17.96 6.16 -9.68
CA LEU A 21 -18.73 7.38 -9.88
C LEU A 21 -18.20 8.19 -11.07
N VAL A 22 -16.89 8.41 -11.11
CA VAL A 22 -16.24 9.16 -12.20
C VAL A 22 -16.43 8.45 -13.54
N LEU A 23 -16.04 7.17 -13.62
CA LEU A 23 -16.14 6.39 -14.87
C LEU A 23 -17.58 6.16 -15.31
N GLY A 24 -18.49 5.88 -14.36
CA GLY A 24 -19.92 5.70 -14.64
C GLY A 24 -20.55 6.96 -15.21
N THR A 25 -20.20 8.13 -14.66
CA THR A 25 -20.66 9.42 -15.18
C THR A 25 -20.09 9.71 -16.57
N MET A 26 -18.82 9.39 -16.81
CA MET A 26 -18.22 9.53 -18.14
C MET A 26 -18.91 8.65 -19.18
N PHE A 27 -19.17 7.37 -18.87
CA PHE A 27 -19.85 6.46 -19.80
C PHE A 27 -21.30 6.84 -20.03
N TRP A 28 -22.03 7.25 -18.99
CA TRP A 28 -23.40 7.71 -19.12
C TRP A 28 -23.49 8.97 -19.99
N PHE A 29 -22.61 9.95 -19.78
CA PHE A 29 -22.57 11.18 -20.58
C PHE A 29 -22.20 10.88 -22.04
N ALA A 30 -21.18 10.05 -22.27
CA ALA A 30 -20.79 9.64 -23.63
C ALA A 30 -21.93 8.87 -24.33
N GLY A 31 -22.57 7.94 -23.64
CA GLY A 31 -23.70 7.16 -24.16
C GLY A 31 -24.91 8.03 -24.50
N SER A 32 -25.25 8.98 -23.63
CA SER A 32 -26.36 9.92 -23.86
C SER A 32 -26.11 10.82 -25.07
N ASN A 33 -24.88 11.30 -25.25
CA ASN A 33 -24.55 12.14 -26.41
C ASN A 33 -24.52 11.36 -27.74
N LEU A 34 -24.08 10.10 -27.71
CA LEU A 34 -23.94 9.28 -28.93
C LEU A 34 -25.24 8.62 -29.37
N PHE A 35 -26.07 8.19 -28.41
CA PHE A 35 -27.27 7.38 -28.66
C PHE A 35 -28.57 8.04 -28.17
N GLY A 36 -28.51 9.30 -27.73
CA GLY A 36 -29.64 10.09 -27.23
C GLY A 36 -29.99 9.78 -25.77
N HIS A 37 -30.55 8.60 -25.51
CA HIS A 37 -30.85 8.14 -24.16
C HIS A 37 -30.60 6.64 -24.03
N TRP A 38 -29.51 6.28 -23.34
CA TRP A 38 -29.06 4.90 -23.23
C TRP A 38 -29.17 4.37 -21.78
N GLY A 39 -30.29 4.67 -21.12
CA GLY A 39 -30.63 4.13 -19.81
C GLY A 39 -30.18 4.96 -18.62
N ASP A 40 -30.53 4.46 -17.42
CA ASP A 40 -30.32 5.18 -16.16
C ASP A 40 -28.85 5.23 -15.76
N TRP A 41 -28.40 6.39 -15.28
CA TRP A 41 -27.04 6.58 -14.74
C TRP A 41 -26.65 5.54 -13.68
N THR A 42 -27.62 5.12 -12.86
CA THR A 42 -27.45 4.10 -11.83
C THR A 42 -26.91 2.78 -12.37
N TRP A 43 -27.32 2.37 -13.58
CA TRP A 43 -26.84 1.14 -14.22
C TRP A 43 -25.35 1.23 -14.57
N TYR A 44 -24.93 2.36 -15.14
CA TYR A 44 -23.52 2.62 -15.45
C TYR A 44 -22.66 2.62 -14.19
N PHE A 45 -23.11 3.28 -13.13
CA PHE A 45 -22.42 3.31 -11.84
C PHE A 45 -22.20 1.90 -11.26
N TRP A 46 -23.22 1.05 -11.25
CA TRP A 46 -23.07 -0.30 -10.69
C TRP A 46 -22.21 -1.21 -11.55
N ILE A 47 -22.32 -1.15 -12.88
CA ILE A 47 -21.42 -1.88 -13.78
C ILE A 47 -19.97 -1.47 -13.51
N THR A 48 -19.69 -0.15 -13.49
CA THR A 48 -18.32 0.32 -13.26
C THR A 48 -17.84 -0.05 -11.88
N ALA A 49 -18.68 0.01 -10.83
CA ALA A 49 -18.32 -0.41 -9.48
C ALA A 49 -17.94 -1.89 -9.41
N ILE A 50 -18.75 -2.78 -9.99
CA ILE A 50 -18.52 -4.23 -10.00
C ILE A 50 -17.19 -4.57 -10.70
N VAL A 51 -16.83 -3.84 -11.75
CA VAL A 51 -15.59 -4.10 -12.51
C VAL A 51 -14.37 -3.43 -11.87
N THR A 52 -14.48 -2.15 -11.52
CA THR A 52 -13.33 -1.32 -11.12
C THR A 52 -12.87 -1.63 -9.70
N ILE A 53 -13.78 -1.86 -8.75
CA ILE A 53 -13.40 -2.11 -7.35
C ILE A 53 -12.51 -3.36 -7.24
N PRO A 54 -12.90 -4.55 -7.74
CA PRO A 54 -12.03 -5.73 -7.67
C PRO A 54 -10.70 -5.53 -8.40
N LEU A 55 -10.72 -4.81 -9.52
CA LEU A 55 -9.51 -4.53 -10.29
C LEU A 55 -8.52 -3.66 -9.50
N LEU A 56 -9.00 -2.62 -8.83
CA LEU A 56 -8.16 -1.74 -8.00
C LEU A 56 -7.60 -2.47 -6.78
N PHE A 57 -8.40 -3.31 -6.10
CA PHE A 57 -7.90 -4.17 -5.02
C PHE A 57 -6.82 -5.14 -5.51
N ARG A 58 -7.04 -5.78 -6.68
CA ARG A 58 -6.05 -6.68 -7.28
C ARG A 58 -4.76 -5.94 -7.64
N LEU A 59 -4.88 -4.73 -8.18
CA LEU A 59 -3.73 -3.88 -8.52
C LEU A 59 -2.92 -3.50 -7.27
N GLU A 60 -3.59 -3.03 -6.22
CA GLU A 60 -2.93 -2.63 -4.96
C GLU A 60 -2.25 -3.83 -4.26
N VAL A 61 -2.84 -5.02 -4.32
CA VAL A 61 -2.20 -6.25 -3.81
C VAL A 61 -0.96 -6.60 -4.63
N ARG A 62 -1.01 -6.44 -5.96
CA ARG A 62 0.12 -6.74 -6.84
C ARG A 62 1.27 -5.75 -6.67
N THR A 63 0.97 -4.48 -6.45
CA THR A 63 1.98 -3.41 -6.34
C THR A 63 2.49 -3.23 -4.92
N ASN A 64 1.82 -3.86 -3.93
CA ASN A 64 2.09 -3.66 -2.50
C ASN A 64 2.09 -2.18 -2.07
N GLY A 65 1.35 -1.33 -2.77
CA GLY A 65 1.28 0.11 -2.51
C GLY A 65 2.36 0.96 -3.19
N ASP A 66 3.23 0.36 -4.01
CA ASP A 66 4.28 1.06 -4.79
C ASP A 66 3.89 1.16 -6.28
N TYR A 67 2.64 1.50 -6.59
CA TYR A 67 2.19 1.55 -8.00
C TYR A 67 2.93 2.64 -8.79
N LEU A 68 2.93 3.88 -8.30
CA LEU A 68 3.60 4.99 -8.97
C LEU A 68 5.11 4.75 -9.14
N GLY A 69 5.79 4.18 -8.13
CA GLY A 69 7.20 3.83 -8.22
C GLY A 69 7.47 2.75 -9.27
N ASN A 70 6.60 1.74 -9.38
CA ASN A 70 6.69 0.73 -10.43
C ASN A 70 6.47 1.31 -11.84
N VAL A 71 5.52 2.25 -12.01
CA VAL A 71 5.30 2.92 -13.30
C VAL A 71 6.47 3.83 -13.67
N ALA A 72 7.06 4.54 -12.70
CA ALA A 72 8.20 5.43 -12.92
C ALA A 72 9.49 4.68 -13.28
N ARG A 73 9.67 3.44 -12.81
CA ARG A 73 10.81 2.57 -13.15
C ARG A 73 10.72 1.98 -14.56
N ASP A 74 9.52 1.84 -15.10
CA ASP A 74 9.26 1.35 -16.45
C ASP A 74 8.49 2.41 -17.26
N PRO A 75 9.14 3.56 -17.58
CA PRO A 75 8.56 4.52 -18.49
C PRO A 75 8.48 3.82 -19.85
N GLY A 76 7.27 3.46 -20.27
CA GLY A 76 7.03 2.85 -21.57
C GLY A 76 7.55 3.72 -22.73
N PRO A 77 7.42 3.26 -23.98
CA PRO A 77 7.95 3.96 -25.15
C PRO A 77 7.47 5.42 -25.16
N SER A 78 8.43 6.34 -25.13
CA SER A 78 8.16 7.78 -25.21
C SER A 78 7.50 8.10 -26.55
N VAL A 79 6.42 8.88 -26.51
CA VAL A 79 5.74 9.34 -27.72
C VAL A 79 6.67 10.35 -28.42
N PRO A 80 7.02 10.15 -29.71
CA PRO A 80 7.84 11.10 -30.45
C PRO A 80 7.16 12.48 -30.47
N GLY A 81 7.87 13.52 -30.02
CA GLY A 81 7.38 14.91 -29.98
C GLY A 81 6.93 15.43 -28.60
N GLY A 82 6.95 14.61 -27.54
CA GLY A 82 6.59 15.03 -26.18
C GLY A 82 7.55 16.05 -25.54
N GLU A 83 8.81 16.10 -25.98
CA GLU A 83 9.84 16.99 -25.42
C GLU A 83 9.54 18.47 -25.70
N MET A 84 9.02 18.81 -26.89
CA MET A 84 8.65 20.18 -27.24
C MET A 84 7.46 20.69 -26.41
N LEU A 85 6.51 19.81 -26.09
CA LEU A 85 5.33 20.16 -25.29
C LEU A 85 5.67 20.36 -23.80
N ALA A 86 6.64 19.59 -23.28
CA ALA A 86 7.14 19.74 -21.91
C ALA A 86 7.88 21.07 -21.70
N VAL A 87 8.64 21.53 -22.69
CA VAL A 87 9.28 22.86 -22.68
C VAL A 87 8.23 23.98 -22.72
N ALA A 88 7.17 23.83 -23.51
CA ALA A 88 6.05 24.79 -23.55
C ALA A 88 5.28 24.87 -22.21
N ALA A 89 5.16 23.75 -21.49
CA ALA A 89 4.56 23.70 -20.15
C ALA A 89 5.41 24.41 -19.08
N HIS A 90 6.75 24.37 -19.23
CA HIS A 90 7.69 25.08 -18.35
C HIS A 90 7.68 26.60 -18.56
N LEU A 91 7.20 27.09 -19.71
CA LEU A 91 7.18 28.52 -20.07
C LEU A 91 6.00 29.32 -19.45
N GLY A 92 5.30 28.77 -18.46
CA GLY A 92 4.49 29.59 -17.54
C GLY A 92 3.03 29.84 -17.93
N LEU A 93 2.45 29.08 -18.86
CA LEU A 93 1.00 29.04 -19.02
C LEU A 93 0.41 28.18 -17.90
N GLY A 94 0.07 28.81 -16.76
CA GLY A 94 -0.82 28.35 -15.67
C GLY A 94 -0.69 26.91 -15.16
N THR A 95 -0.76 26.68 -13.84
CA THR A 95 -0.73 25.33 -13.25
C THR A 95 -1.71 24.32 -13.87
N LEU A 96 -2.87 24.77 -14.37
CA LEU A 96 -3.82 23.93 -15.10
C LEU A 96 -3.40 23.61 -16.55
N ALA A 97 -2.79 24.56 -17.27
CA ALA A 97 -2.32 24.35 -18.64
C ALA A 97 -0.99 23.58 -18.67
N GLY A 98 -0.12 23.73 -17.66
CA GLY A 98 1.06 22.89 -17.46
C GLY A 98 0.72 21.43 -17.13
N VAL A 99 -0.33 21.18 -16.33
CA VAL A 99 -0.87 19.83 -16.12
C VAL A 99 -1.48 19.29 -17.42
N GLY A 100 -2.23 20.10 -18.19
CA GLY A 100 -2.74 19.72 -19.51
C GLY A 100 -1.65 19.35 -20.52
N ALA A 101 -0.58 20.14 -20.61
CA ALA A 101 0.52 19.88 -21.54
C ALA A 101 1.38 18.67 -21.13
N THR A 102 1.66 18.50 -19.84
CA THR A 102 2.40 17.31 -19.36
C THR A 102 1.57 16.02 -19.48
N THR A 103 0.25 16.10 -19.31
CA THR A 103 -0.65 14.97 -19.54
C THR A 103 -0.75 14.57 -21.02
N LEU A 104 -0.71 15.54 -21.95
CA LEU A 104 -0.63 15.27 -23.39
C LEU A 104 0.74 14.69 -23.81
N ALA A 105 1.83 15.16 -23.20
CA ALA A 105 3.18 14.68 -23.50
C ALA A 105 3.42 13.24 -23.01
N ASN A 106 2.78 12.84 -21.91
CA ASN A 106 2.87 11.48 -21.38
C ASN A 106 1.52 11.02 -20.78
N PRO A 107 0.58 10.54 -21.62
CA PRO A 107 -0.74 10.12 -21.16
C PRO A 107 -0.67 8.96 -20.15
N ARG A 108 0.42 8.16 -20.18
CA ARG A 108 0.63 7.07 -19.21
C ARG A 108 0.93 7.61 -17.81
N MET A 109 1.71 8.69 -17.69
CA MET A 109 1.96 9.34 -16.39
C MET A 109 0.73 10.08 -15.87
N ALA A 110 -0.07 10.68 -16.75
CA ALA A 110 -1.36 11.24 -16.39
C ALA A 110 -2.30 10.18 -15.80
N ALA A 111 -2.45 9.08 -16.53
CA ALA A 111 -3.29 7.96 -16.13
C ALA A 111 -2.77 7.30 -14.84
N SER A 112 -1.46 7.23 -14.64
CA SER A 112 -0.90 6.69 -13.40
C SER A 112 -1.20 7.58 -12.18
N GLY A 113 -1.15 8.90 -12.33
CA GLY A 113 -1.57 9.84 -11.28
C GLY A 113 -3.05 9.70 -10.89
N VAL A 114 -3.94 9.61 -11.88
CA VAL A 114 -5.38 9.36 -11.64
C VAL A 114 -5.57 7.99 -10.97
N THR A 115 -4.86 6.98 -11.43
CA THR A 115 -4.91 5.63 -10.83
C THR A 115 -4.44 5.66 -9.37
N GLU A 116 -3.39 6.41 -9.05
CA GLU A 116 -2.90 6.55 -7.67
C GLU A 116 -3.96 7.16 -6.74
N ILE A 117 -4.70 8.16 -7.22
CA ILE A 117 -5.85 8.73 -6.49
C ILE A 117 -6.93 7.66 -6.28
N PHE A 118 -7.24 6.88 -7.31
CA PHE A 118 -8.23 5.80 -7.25
C PHE A 118 -7.82 4.65 -6.31
N LEU A 119 -6.53 4.42 -6.11
CA LEU A 119 -6.00 3.41 -5.19
C LEU A 119 -6.04 3.85 -3.72
N ALA A 120 -6.28 5.13 -3.41
CA ALA A 120 -6.33 5.62 -2.05
C ALA A 120 -7.34 4.84 -1.17
N GLY A 121 -8.55 4.60 -1.69
CA GLY A 121 -9.58 3.81 -0.99
C GLY A 121 -9.15 2.37 -0.69
N PRO A 122 -8.82 1.56 -1.72
CA PRO A 122 -8.32 0.19 -1.55
C PRO A 122 -7.12 0.10 -0.61
N ARG A 123 -6.17 1.04 -0.71
CA ARG A 123 -4.99 1.10 0.17
C ARG A 123 -5.38 1.31 1.63
N MET A 124 -6.33 2.21 1.93
CA MET A 124 -6.83 2.41 3.28
C MET A 124 -7.51 1.16 3.84
N VAL A 125 -8.35 0.49 3.04
CA VAL A 125 -9.04 -0.74 3.45
C VAL A 125 -8.03 -1.86 3.73
N LEU A 126 -7.08 -2.10 2.81
CA LEU A 126 -6.06 -3.14 2.95
C LEU A 126 -5.12 -2.86 4.13
N ASN A 127 -4.72 -1.60 4.34
CA ASN A 127 -3.92 -1.22 5.50
C ASN A 127 -4.68 -1.37 6.82
N GLY A 128 -5.99 -1.07 6.82
CA GLY A 128 -6.87 -1.34 7.97
C GLY A 128 -6.94 -2.84 8.27
N LYS A 129 -7.19 -3.68 7.25
CA LYS A 129 -7.19 -5.14 7.38
C LYS A 129 -5.87 -5.69 7.88
N ARG A 130 -4.74 -5.27 7.29
CA ARG A 130 -3.39 -5.67 7.73
C ARG A 130 -3.15 -5.30 9.20
N HIS A 131 -3.63 -4.15 9.65
CA HIS A 131 -3.52 -3.75 11.05
C HIS A 131 -4.39 -4.64 11.97
N PHE A 132 -5.60 -5.02 11.56
CA PHE A 132 -6.40 -6.00 12.30
C PHE A 132 -5.74 -7.37 12.38
N ASP A 133 -5.22 -7.85 11.26
CA ASP A 133 -4.52 -9.13 11.18
C ASP A 133 -3.30 -9.12 12.12
N GLN A 134 -2.53 -8.02 12.12
CA GLN A 134 -1.44 -7.80 13.08
C GLN A 134 -1.94 -7.84 14.52
N LEU A 135 -2.96 -7.04 14.87
CA LEU A 135 -3.50 -7.02 16.23
C LEU A 135 -4.01 -8.39 16.70
N ARG A 136 -4.58 -9.18 15.79
CA ARG A 136 -5.03 -10.55 16.09
C ARG A 136 -3.86 -11.46 16.43
N VAL A 137 -2.76 -11.36 15.67
CA VAL A 137 -1.52 -12.11 15.96
C VAL A 137 -0.95 -11.72 17.33
N LEU A 138 -1.07 -10.46 17.75
CA LEU A 138 -0.53 -9.99 19.03
C LEU A 138 -1.30 -10.49 20.26
N LYS A 139 -2.57 -10.90 20.11
CA LYS A 139 -3.42 -11.30 21.27
C LYS A 139 -2.84 -12.49 22.05
N ASN A 140 -2.08 -13.36 21.40
CA ASN A 140 -1.55 -14.60 21.99
C ASN A 140 -0.03 -14.54 22.21
N VAL A 141 0.55 -13.34 22.30
CA VAL A 141 2.01 -13.21 22.49
C VAL A 141 2.38 -13.50 23.94
N ARG A 142 3.21 -14.52 24.13
CA ARG A 142 3.79 -14.87 25.44
C ARG A 142 4.92 -13.90 25.78
N LEU A 143 4.67 -12.95 26.68
CA LEU A 143 5.66 -11.92 27.06
C LEU A 143 6.94 -12.53 27.67
N ASP A 144 6.83 -13.65 28.39
CA ASP A 144 8.00 -14.38 28.90
C ASP A 144 8.91 -14.87 27.78
N ARG A 145 8.32 -15.25 26.63
CA ARG A 145 9.12 -15.66 25.47
C ARG A 145 9.76 -14.45 24.79
N VAL A 146 9.09 -13.30 24.78
CA VAL A 146 9.65 -12.03 24.28
C VAL A 146 10.91 -11.66 25.06
N SER A 147 10.87 -11.71 26.40
CA SER A 147 12.02 -11.37 27.24
C SER A 147 13.19 -12.34 27.01
N GLN A 148 12.93 -13.64 26.97
CA GLN A 148 13.96 -14.64 26.64
C GLN A 148 14.61 -14.40 25.28
N LEU A 149 13.81 -14.10 24.25
CA LEU A 149 14.30 -13.84 22.89
C LEU A 149 15.16 -12.57 22.87
N LEU A 150 14.73 -11.51 23.57
CA LEU A 150 15.52 -10.29 23.73
C LEU A 150 16.85 -10.56 24.46
N SER A 151 16.85 -11.34 25.54
CA SER A 151 18.08 -11.74 26.24
C SER A 151 19.03 -12.53 25.32
N GLN A 152 18.50 -13.47 24.53
CA GLN A 152 19.27 -14.24 23.56
C GLN A 152 19.85 -13.37 22.44
N LEU A 153 19.11 -12.35 21.99
CA LEU A 153 19.57 -11.38 21.00
C LEU A 153 20.56 -10.36 21.57
N MET A 154 20.42 -9.97 22.84
CA MET A 154 21.38 -9.09 23.51
C MET A 154 22.74 -9.76 23.71
N ALA A 155 22.73 -11.05 24.05
CA ALA A 155 23.94 -11.83 24.25
C ALA A 155 24.79 -11.99 22.97
N SER A 156 24.21 -11.75 21.79
CA SER A 156 24.91 -11.80 20.50
C SER A 156 24.97 -10.41 19.89
N SER A 157 26.12 -9.96 19.38
CA SER A 157 26.19 -8.75 18.54
C SER A 157 25.73 -8.99 17.10
N GLN A 158 25.65 -10.26 16.69
CA GLN A 158 25.39 -10.67 15.32
C GLN A 158 23.93 -11.08 15.10
N ALA A 159 23.50 -10.99 13.85
CA ALA A 159 22.21 -11.48 13.36
C ALA A 159 22.06 -12.98 13.65
N LYS A 160 20.95 -13.40 14.26
CA LYS A 160 20.67 -14.81 14.54
C LYS A 160 19.67 -15.36 13.55
N SER A 161 19.86 -16.62 13.15
CA SER A 161 18.88 -17.31 12.31
C SER A 161 17.61 -17.64 13.11
N LEU A 162 16.47 -17.76 12.43
CA LEU A 162 15.22 -18.19 13.10
C LEU A 162 15.36 -19.55 13.81
N GLY A 163 16.18 -20.45 13.26
CA GLY A 163 16.43 -21.77 13.87
C GLY A 163 17.16 -21.67 15.21
N GLU A 164 18.15 -20.78 15.32
CA GLU A 164 18.89 -20.55 16.57
C GLU A 164 18.05 -19.88 17.66
N LEU A 165 17.02 -19.13 17.26
CA LEU A 165 16.12 -18.45 18.20
C LEU A 165 15.03 -19.39 18.75
N CYS A 166 14.72 -20.49 18.06
CA CYS A 166 13.73 -21.47 18.52
C CYS A 166 14.24 -22.24 19.74
N HIS A 167 13.39 -22.43 20.74
CA HIS A 167 13.71 -23.33 21.85
C HIS A 167 13.64 -24.80 21.41
N LYS A 168 14.25 -25.71 22.19
CA LYS A 168 14.12 -27.15 21.93
C LYS A 168 12.63 -27.54 21.97
N GLY A 169 12.12 -28.08 20.86
CA GLY A 169 10.71 -28.47 20.71
C GLY A 169 9.74 -27.35 20.33
N GLU A 170 10.21 -26.10 20.19
CA GLU A 170 9.40 -24.99 19.69
C GLU A 170 9.40 -24.98 18.15
N SER A 171 8.22 -24.83 17.55
CA SER A 171 8.12 -24.68 16.10
C SER A 171 8.42 -23.24 15.69
N ARG A 172 8.92 -23.05 14.46
CA ARG A 172 9.10 -21.70 13.87
C ARG A 172 7.79 -20.91 13.85
N VAL A 173 6.65 -21.59 13.72
CA VAL A 173 5.32 -20.96 13.70
C VAL A 173 5.00 -20.30 15.04
N ASP A 174 5.45 -20.88 16.16
CA ASP A 174 5.22 -20.36 17.51
C ASP A 174 6.03 -19.07 17.79
N LEU A 175 7.12 -18.88 17.05
CA LEU A 175 8.00 -17.71 17.16
C LEU A 175 7.45 -16.50 16.38
N ILE A 176 6.63 -16.72 15.35
CA ILE A 176 6.12 -15.64 14.48
C ILE A 176 5.39 -14.54 15.26
N PRO A 177 4.45 -14.85 16.18
CA PRO A 177 3.77 -13.81 16.96
C PRO A 177 4.73 -12.95 17.80
N VAL A 178 5.72 -13.58 18.41
CA VAL A 178 6.74 -12.91 19.25
C VAL A 178 7.60 -11.98 18.39
N LEU A 179 8.04 -12.42 17.22
CA LEU A 179 8.82 -11.60 16.29
C LEU A 179 7.99 -10.49 15.67
N CYS A 180 6.74 -10.74 15.30
CA CYS A 180 5.82 -9.72 14.83
C CYS A 180 5.60 -8.63 15.89
N TRP A 181 5.46 -9.04 17.16
CA TRP A 181 5.37 -8.10 18.29
C TRP A 181 6.64 -7.27 18.40
N LEU A 182 7.82 -7.89 18.47
CA LEU A 182 9.09 -7.18 18.58
C LEU A 182 9.35 -6.22 17.40
N LYS A 183 9.00 -6.63 16.18
CA LYS A 183 9.11 -5.81 14.97
C LYS A 183 8.15 -4.62 15.01
N LEU A 184 6.92 -4.83 15.47
CA LEU A 184 5.91 -3.76 15.57
C LEU A 184 6.36 -2.65 16.52
N TYR A 185 7.02 -2.99 17.63
CA TYR A 185 7.57 -2.04 18.58
C TYR A 185 8.97 -1.51 18.17
N GLY A 186 9.47 -1.88 16.99
CA GLY A 186 10.75 -1.40 16.48
C GLY A 186 11.95 -1.87 17.31
N TRP A 187 11.87 -3.04 17.96
CA TRP A 187 13.03 -3.61 18.66
C TRP A 187 13.96 -4.34 17.70
N ILE A 188 13.39 -5.03 16.71
CA ILE A 188 14.12 -5.91 15.81
C ILE A 188 13.92 -5.54 14.34
N GLY A 189 14.97 -5.74 13.56
CA GLY A 189 14.94 -5.86 12.11
C GLY A 189 14.89 -7.33 11.70
N VAL A 190 14.20 -7.62 10.60
CA VAL A 190 14.17 -8.94 9.99
C VAL A 190 14.73 -8.79 8.57
N SER A 191 15.70 -9.64 8.22
CA SER A 191 16.28 -9.72 6.87
C SER A 191 15.21 -9.90 5.80
N GLY A 192 15.46 -9.43 4.57
CA GLY A 192 14.50 -9.53 3.46
C GLY A 192 14.05 -10.97 3.15
N HIS A 193 14.91 -11.96 3.42
CA HIS A 193 14.59 -13.38 3.25
C HIS A 193 13.90 -14.00 4.47
N SER A 194 13.59 -13.20 5.49
CA SER A 194 13.01 -13.62 6.77
C SER A 194 13.80 -14.71 7.49
N ASP A 195 15.09 -14.84 7.21
CA ASP A 195 15.97 -15.88 7.74
C ASP A 195 16.68 -15.44 9.02
N LYS A 196 17.03 -14.15 9.09
CA LYS A 196 17.84 -13.55 10.15
C LYS A 196 17.10 -12.43 10.87
N VAL A 197 17.28 -12.40 12.18
CA VAL A 197 16.74 -11.38 13.08
C VAL A 197 17.89 -10.62 13.72
N ILE A 198 17.79 -9.30 13.70
CA ILE A 198 18.80 -8.37 14.23
C ILE A 198 18.13 -7.46 15.25
N LEU A 199 18.74 -7.30 16.42
CA LEU A 199 18.32 -6.31 17.41
C LEU A 199 18.96 -4.96 17.07
N PHE A 200 18.17 -3.90 16.94
CA PHE A 200 18.68 -2.57 16.62
C PHE A 200 19.61 -2.03 17.72
N SER A 201 20.57 -1.18 17.35
CA SER A 201 21.50 -0.56 18.29
C SER A 201 20.76 0.26 19.36
N GLU A 202 19.85 1.14 18.94
CA GLU A 202 19.05 1.96 19.86
C GLU A 202 18.25 1.11 20.86
N SER A 203 17.74 -0.03 20.41
CA SER A 203 17.00 -0.98 21.23
C SER A 203 17.90 -1.67 22.26
N ARG A 204 19.16 -1.98 21.90
CA ARG A 204 20.14 -2.51 22.86
C ARG A 204 20.46 -1.49 23.94
N ASP A 205 20.64 -0.23 23.57
CA ASP A 205 20.99 0.81 24.53
C ASP A 205 19.85 1.06 25.52
N LYS A 206 18.60 1.06 25.04
CA LYS A 206 17.40 1.12 25.89
C LYS A 206 17.31 -0.07 26.87
N LEU A 207 17.63 -1.28 26.42
CA LEU A 207 17.59 -2.48 27.28
C LEU A 207 18.70 -2.51 28.33
N LYS A 208 19.87 -1.91 28.05
CA LYS A 208 20.96 -1.79 29.04
C LYS A 208 20.67 -0.75 30.12
N ALA A 209 19.82 0.23 29.82
CA ALA A 209 19.44 1.30 30.73
C ALA A 209 18.26 0.95 31.65
N ALA A 210 17.55 -0.15 31.37
CA ALA A 210 16.40 -0.64 32.13
C ALA A 210 16.84 -1.70 33.15
#